data_AF-A0A967Z7A4-F1
#
_entry.id   AF-A0A967Z7A4-F1
#
_cell.length_a   1.000
_cell.length_b   1.000
_cell.length_c   1.000
_cell.angle_alpha   90.00
_cell.angle_beta   90.00
_cell.angle_gamma   90.00
#
_symmetry.space_group_name_H-M   'P 1'
#
loop_
_entity.id
_entity.type
_entity.pdbx_description
1 polymer ?
#
loop_
_entity_poly.entity_id
_entity_poly.type
_entity_poly.pdbx_seq_one_letter_code
_entity_poly.pdbx_strand_id
1 'polypeptide(L)'
;VPVLNSLAQARRWVEHGGTQDHPVAVHIDTGMSRLGFSASEVEGLAGDADLLAQLHIGLVMTHLACADEPDNALNAAQLARFDALRALLPDIKTSVGNSAGILSGNSGDLARAGVALYGGNPFIGRPNPMQTVARLFSPILQIREIDAPATVGYGATHRVEPPARLATVGAGYADGYPRSLGNAGSAYLGGVEVPVVGRVSMDMLTIDVSGVATDVAVPGAMVELMGDHVSIDELASVAGTISYELLTGLGRRWTRRYD
;
A
#
# COMPACT_ATOMS: atom_id res chain seq x y z
N VAL A 1 -16.16 -7.89 16.94
CA VAL A 1 -16.52 -6.47 17.11
C VAL A 1 -16.80 -5.89 15.73
N PRO A 2 -18.07 -5.74 15.32
CA PRO A 2 -18.39 -5.08 14.06
C PRO A 2 -18.13 -3.56 14.16
N VAL A 3 -17.84 -2.94 13.02
CA VAL A 3 -17.80 -1.48 12.89
C VAL A 3 -19.11 -1.02 12.27
N LEU A 4 -19.87 -0.23 13.01
CA LEU A 4 -21.10 0.41 12.56
C LEU A 4 -20.73 1.74 11.90
N ASN A 5 -21.28 1.98 10.72
CA ASN A 5 -20.99 3.12 9.87
C ASN A 5 -22.23 3.94 9.50
N SER A 6 -23.40 3.61 10.04
CA SER A 6 -24.63 4.39 9.87
C SER A 6 -25.65 4.09 10.97
N LEU A 7 -26.59 5.01 11.15
CA LEU A 7 -27.67 4.83 12.12
C LEU A 7 -28.54 3.61 11.78
N ALA A 8 -28.71 3.31 10.49
CA ALA A 8 -29.42 2.13 10.02
C ALA A 8 -28.70 0.82 10.42
N GLN A 9 -27.37 0.79 10.37
CA GLN A 9 -26.59 -0.36 10.83
C GLN A 9 -26.71 -0.56 12.35
N ALA A 10 -26.71 0.53 13.13
CA ALA A 10 -26.95 0.47 14.56
C ALA A 10 -28.33 -0.11 14.91
N ARG A 11 -29.39 0.38 14.27
CA ARG A 11 -30.75 -0.15 14.46
C ARG A 11 -30.83 -1.64 14.08
N ARG A 12 -30.26 -2.02 12.93
CA ARG A 12 -30.24 -3.42 12.48
C ARG A 12 -29.47 -4.32 13.45
N TRP A 13 -28.35 -3.84 13.98
CA TRP A 13 -27.55 -4.58 14.96
C TRP A 13 -28.40 -4.95 16.18
N VAL A 14 -29.10 -3.97 16.76
CA VAL A 14 -29.99 -4.19 17.91
C VAL A 14 -31.18 -5.09 17.55
N GLU A 15 -31.85 -4.83 16.41
CA GLU A 15 -32.99 -5.63 15.93
C GLU A 15 -32.68 -7.12 15.81
N HIS A 16 -31.45 -7.48 15.43
CA HIS A 16 -31.04 -8.87 15.20
C HIS A 16 -30.32 -9.49 16.41
N GLY A 17 -30.55 -8.97 17.61
CA GLY A 17 -30.02 -9.55 18.84
C GLY A 17 -28.59 -9.13 19.16
N GLY A 18 -28.11 -8.01 18.63
CA GLY A 18 -26.92 -7.34 19.14
C GLY A 18 -27.15 -6.92 20.58
N THR A 19 -26.52 -7.62 21.52
CA THR A 19 -26.70 -7.39 22.96
C THR A 19 -25.55 -6.58 23.55
N GLN A 20 -25.71 -6.21 24.83
CA GLN A 20 -24.66 -5.64 25.67
C GLN A 20 -23.42 -6.55 25.83
N ASP A 21 -23.52 -7.84 25.51
CA ASP A 21 -22.39 -8.78 25.59
C ASP A 21 -21.47 -8.73 24.36
N HIS A 22 -21.85 -7.94 23.34
CA HIS A 22 -21.14 -7.86 22.08
C HIS A 22 -20.75 -6.42 21.75
N PRO A 23 -19.49 -6.02 22.05
CA PRO A 23 -19.06 -4.66 21.77
C PRO A 23 -19.03 -4.38 20.27
N VAL A 24 -19.37 -3.14 19.93
CA VAL A 24 -19.33 -2.57 18.59
C VAL A 24 -18.39 -1.36 18.55
N ALA A 25 -17.87 -1.03 17.38
CA ALA A 25 -17.23 0.24 17.12
C ALA A 25 -18.17 1.17 16.35
N VAL A 26 -18.20 2.46 16.68
CA VAL A 26 -18.88 3.49 15.90
C VAL A 26 -17.83 4.24 15.08
N HIS A 27 -17.98 4.24 13.76
CA HIS A 27 -17.10 4.97 12.86
C HIS A 27 -17.77 6.27 12.41
N ILE A 28 -17.15 7.40 12.70
CA ILE A 28 -17.63 8.73 12.36
C ILE A 28 -16.91 9.20 11.10
N ASP A 29 -17.67 9.63 10.09
CA ASP A 29 -17.11 10.31 8.94
C ASP A 29 -16.83 11.78 9.30
N THR A 30 -15.56 12.14 9.28
CA THR A 30 -15.08 13.47 9.65
C THR A 30 -14.70 14.33 8.45
N GLY A 31 -14.90 13.81 7.24
CA GLY A 31 -14.56 14.51 6.00
C GLY A 31 -13.88 13.64 4.94
N MET A 32 -13.87 12.31 5.11
CA MET A 32 -13.41 11.39 4.07
C MET A 32 -14.52 11.10 3.06
N SER A 33 -15.79 11.25 3.46
CA SER A 33 -16.97 11.06 2.60
C SER A 33 -17.01 9.68 1.93
N ARG A 34 -16.54 8.65 2.64
CA ARG A 34 -16.41 7.27 2.13
C ARG A 34 -17.24 6.29 2.92
N LEU A 35 -17.12 6.33 4.25
CA LEU A 35 -17.77 5.41 5.16
C LEU A 35 -17.79 6.04 6.55
N GLY A 36 -18.90 5.90 7.28
CA GLY A 36 -19.04 6.37 8.65
C GLY A 36 -20.33 7.17 8.84
N PHE A 37 -20.72 7.33 10.10
CA PHE A 37 -21.84 8.17 10.49
C PHE A 37 -21.55 9.62 10.08
N SER A 38 -22.50 10.24 9.39
CA SER A 38 -22.53 11.68 9.22
C SER A 38 -22.81 12.39 10.55
N ALA A 39 -22.54 13.71 10.62
CA ALA A 39 -22.80 14.50 11.83
C ALA A 39 -24.25 14.37 12.32
N SER A 40 -25.23 14.45 11.40
CA SER A 40 -26.65 14.31 11.73
C SER A 40 -27.02 12.90 12.21
N GLU A 41 -26.33 11.87 11.74
CA GLU A 41 -26.53 10.51 12.25
C GLU A 41 -25.92 10.30 13.63
N VAL A 42 -24.77 10.94 13.93
CA VAL A 42 -24.21 10.94 15.29
C VAL A 42 -25.15 11.68 16.24
N GLU A 43 -25.65 12.86 15.86
CA GLU A 43 -26.67 13.61 16.62
C GLU A 43 -27.95 12.79 16.82
N GLY A 44 -28.41 12.10 15.76
CA GLY A 44 -29.57 11.22 15.82
C GLY A 44 -29.36 10.00 16.72
N LEU A 45 -28.14 9.43 16.73
CA LEU A 45 -27.79 8.35 17.65
C LEU A 45 -27.73 8.84 19.10
N ALA A 46 -27.14 10.02 19.34
CA ALA A 46 -27.05 10.62 20.67
C ALA A 46 -28.42 11.02 21.23
N GLY A 47 -29.35 11.43 20.35
CA GLY A 47 -30.72 11.77 20.73
C GLY A 47 -31.64 10.58 20.97
N ASP A 48 -31.27 9.37 20.52
CA ASP A 48 -32.02 8.13 20.69
C ASP A 48 -31.46 7.33 21.87
N ALA A 49 -31.83 7.73 23.10
CA ALA A 49 -31.30 7.16 24.34
C ALA A 49 -31.54 5.65 24.46
N ASP A 50 -32.66 5.14 23.95
CA ASP A 50 -32.99 3.71 23.98
C ASP A 50 -32.07 2.91 23.05
N LEU A 51 -31.83 3.42 21.83
CA LEU A 51 -30.88 2.77 20.91
C LEU A 51 -29.46 2.82 21.48
N LEU A 52 -29.03 3.98 21.98
CA LEU A 52 -27.69 4.17 22.53
C LEU A 52 -27.44 3.24 23.73
N ALA A 53 -28.43 3.10 24.63
CA ALA A 53 -28.35 2.22 25.79
C ALA A 53 -28.40 0.72 25.44
N GLN A 54 -28.84 0.34 24.24
CA GLN A 54 -28.78 -1.04 23.76
C GLN A 54 -27.45 -1.38 23.07
N LEU A 55 -26.72 -0.37 22.60
CA LEU A 55 -25.40 -0.55 22.00
C LEU A 55 -24.31 -0.60 23.07
N HIS A 56 -23.55 -1.69 23.11
CA HIS A 56 -22.26 -1.71 23.80
C HIS A 56 -21.19 -1.09 22.89
N ILE A 57 -21.09 0.24 22.89
CA ILE A 57 -20.03 0.94 22.14
C ILE A 57 -18.72 0.72 22.90
N GLY A 58 -17.77 0.01 22.30
CA GLY A 58 -16.44 -0.25 22.87
C GLY A 58 -15.33 0.60 22.25
N LEU A 59 -15.62 1.28 21.14
CA LEU A 59 -14.67 2.10 20.40
C LEU A 59 -15.41 3.15 19.58
N VAL A 60 -14.94 4.40 19.59
CA VAL A 60 -15.33 5.42 18.62
C VAL A 60 -14.15 5.71 17.70
N MET A 61 -14.35 5.71 16.40
CA MET A 61 -13.24 5.81 15.45
C MET A 61 -13.53 6.76 14.29
N THR A 62 -12.47 7.25 13.65
CA THR A 62 -12.52 7.95 12.36
C THR A 62 -11.33 7.56 11.50
N HIS A 63 -11.31 8.01 10.24
CA HIS A 63 -10.20 7.82 9.31
C HIS A 63 -9.77 9.15 8.71
N LEU A 64 -8.48 9.47 8.85
CA LEU A 64 -7.90 10.68 8.25
C LEU A 64 -7.74 10.50 6.75
N ALA A 65 -8.12 11.53 5.99
CA ALA A 65 -8.11 11.53 4.53
C ALA A 65 -6.73 11.89 3.95
N CYS A 66 -5.99 12.79 4.60
CA CYS A 66 -4.73 13.36 4.11
C CYS A 66 -3.59 13.19 5.12
N ALA A 67 -3.61 12.12 5.91
CA ALA A 67 -2.60 11.93 6.97
C ALA A 67 -1.18 11.74 6.43
N ASP A 68 -1.07 11.31 5.17
CA ASP A 68 0.15 11.20 4.37
C ASP A 68 0.76 12.55 3.96
N GLU A 69 0.00 13.64 4.11
CA GLU A 69 0.45 15.02 4.03
C GLU A 69 0.28 15.70 5.40
N PRO A 70 1.26 15.61 6.32
CA PRO A 70 1.07 16.00 7.72
C PRO A 70 0.61 17.45 7.94
N ASP A 71 1.01 18.35 7.03
CA ASP A 71 0.70 19.78 7.10
C ASP A 71 -0.65 20.14 6.43
N ASN A 72 -1.38 19.16 5.90
CA ASN A 72 -2.67 19.38 5.27
C ASN A 72 -3.72 19.83 6.31
N ALA A 73 -4.30 21.01 6.09
CA ALA A 73 -5.27 21.62 7.00
C ALA A 73 -6.51 20.75 7.27
N LEU A 74 -6.84 19.82 6.36
CA LEU A 74 -7.95 18.89 6.55
C LEU A 74 -7.71 17.96 7.74
N ASN A 75 -6.47 17.60 8.05
CA ASN A 75 -6.15 16.74 9.20
C ASN A 75 -6.63 17.37 10.51
N ALA A 76 -6.28 18.65 10.74
CA ALA A 76 -6.72 19.40 11.92
C ALA A 76 -8.25 19.57 11.94
N ALA A 77 -8.86 19.84 10.79
CA ALA A 77 -10.31 19.98 10.69
C ALA A 77 -11.06 18.66 10.98
N GLN A 78 -10.55 17.52 10.51
CA GLN A 78 -11.11 16.20 10.80
C GLN A 78 -11.02 15.87 12.29
N LEU A 79 -9.89 16.16 12.93
CA LEU A 79 -9.70 15.96 14.37
C LEU A 79 -10.68 16.80 15.19
N ALA A 80 -10.81 18.09 14.87
CA ALA A 80 -11.75 18.97 15.56
C ALA A 80 -13.21 18.50 15.42
N ARG A 81 -13.62 18.04 14.23
CA ARG A 81 -14.95 17.44 14.02
C ARG A 81 -15.12 16.14 14.79
N PHE A 82 -14.10 15.29 14.79
CA PHE A 82 -14.10 14.04 15.56
C PHE A 82 -14.34 14.30 17.04
N ASP A 83 -13.59 15.25 17.62
CA ASP A 83 -13.71 15.63 19.03
C ASP A 83 -15.10 16.21 19.35
N ALA A 84 -15.63 17.07 18.49
CA ALA A 84 -16.96 17.65 18.68
C ALA A 84 -18.07 16.58 18.62
N LEU A 85 -18.00 15.65 17.67
CA LEU A 85 -19.02 14.61 17.48
C LEU A 85 -18.91 13.50 18.53
N ARG A 86 -17.70 13.06 18.89
CA ARG A 86 -17.53 12.02 19.91
C ARG A 86 -17.99 12.49 21.29
N ALA A 87 -17.95 13.79 21.57
CA ALA A 87 -18.45 14.36 22.82
C ALA A 87 -19.98 14.21 23.00
N LEU A 88 -20.71 13.89 21.92
CA LEU A 88 -22.14 13.54 21.97
C LEU A 88 -22.39 12.07 22.31
N LEU A 89 -21.35 11.24 22.29
CA LEU A 89 -21.40 9.81 22.59
C LEU A 89 -20.79 9.55 23.98
N PRO A 90 -20.97 8.35 24.56
CA PRO A 90 -20.36 8.03 25.84
C PRO A 90 -18.83 8.11 25.77
N ASP A 91 -18.20 8.54 26.86
CA ASP A 91 -16.75 8.68 26.95
C ASP A 91 -16.07 7.30 26.94
N ILE A 92 -15.62 6.91 25.75
CA ILE A 92 -15.09 5.58 25.42
C ILE A 92 -13.80 5.78 24.62
N LYS A 93 -12.96 4.73 24.62
CA LYS A 93 -11.73 4.65 23.82
C LYS A 93 -11.96 5.07 22.37
N THR A 94 -10.93 5.71 21.82
CA THR A 94 -10.91 6.28 20.48
C THR A 94 -9.90 5.59 19.57
N SER A 95 -10.13 5.66 18.26
CA SER A 95 -9.14 5.22 17.26
C SER A 95 -9.16 6.13 16.05
N VAL A 96 -8.03 6.80 15.78
CA VAL A 96 -7.93 7.82 14.73
C VAL A 96 -6.86 7.42 13.71
N GLY A 97 -5.63 7.27 14.17
CA GLY A 97 -4.46 7.19 13.30
C GLY A 97 -4.38 5.89 12.50
N ASN A 98 -4.32 6.04 11.17
CA ASN A 98 -3.69 5.07 10.28
C ASN A 98 -2.15 5.18 10.39
N SER A 99 -1.38 4.49 9.54
CA SER A 99 0.09 4.55 9.55
C SER A 99 0.66 5.98 9.68
N ALA A 100 0.21 6.89 8.82
CA ALA A 100 0.70 8.26 8.77
C ALA A 100 0.18 9.08 9.95
N GLY A 101 -1.09 8.90 10.33
CA GLY A 101 -1.69 9.56 11.49
C GLY A 101 -0.98 9.21 12.80
N ILE A 102 -0.60 7.95 12.98
CA ILE A 102 0.17 7.48 14.15
C ILE A 102 1.52 8.19 14.22
N LEU A 103 2.28 8.19 13.12
CA LEU A 103 3.60 8.79 13.07
C LEU A 103 3.58 10.32 13.19
N SER A 104 2.44 10.95 12.87
CA SER A 104 2.18 12.37 13.09
C SER A 104 1.60 12.68 14.48
N GLY A 105 1.53 11.71 15.40
CA GLY A 105 1.07 11.90 16.79
C GLY A 105 -0.45 11.84 17.01
N ASN A 106 -1.22 11.42 16.01
CA ASN A 106 -2.69 11.41 16.01
C ASN A 106 -3.28 9.99 16.08
N SER A 107 -2.90 9.19 17.09
CA SER A 107 -3.33 7.78 17.19
C SER A 107 -4.73 7.59 17.77
N GLY A 108 -5.11 8.38 18.79
CA GLY A 108 -6.16 7.98 19.75
C GLY A 108 -5.65 6.88 20.69
N ASP A 109 -6.58 6.21 21.39
CA ASP A 109 -6.28 5.12 22.33
C ASP A 109 -5.85 3.81 21.62
N LEU A 110 -6.32 3.60 20.39
CA LEU A 110 -5.97 2.45 19.56
C LEU A 110 -5.43 2.88 18.19
N ALA A 111 -4.18 2.52 17.93
CA ALA A 111 -3.50 2.75 16.66
C ALA A 111 -3.86 1.68 15.60
N ARG A 112 -3.95 2.07 14.32
CA ARG A 112 -4.25 1.16 13.19
C ARG A 112 -3.20 1.25 12.09
N ALA A 113 -1.97 0.84 12.38
CA ALA A 113 -0.89 0.82 11.41
C ALA A 113 -1.16 -0.21 10.29
N GLY A 114 -0.94 0.20 9.04
CA GLY A 114 -1.07 -0.61 7.83
C GLY A 114 0.28 -0.71 7.12
N VAL A 115 0.45 0.03 6.01
CA VAL A 115 1.68 0.03 5.18
C VAL A 115 2.98 0.22 5.93
N ALA A 116 2.98 1.00 7.01
CA ALA A 116 4.18 1.21 7.81
C ALA A 116 4.71 -0.11 8.39
N LEU A 117 3.82 -1.02 8.80
CA LEU A 117 4.22 -2.36 9.26
C LEU A 117 4.83 -3.21 8.14
N TYR A 118 4.53 -2.87 6.88
CA TYR A 118 4.98 -3.58 5.69
C TYR A 118 6.08 -2.83 4.91
N GLY A 119 6.76 -1.90 5.58
CA GLY A 119 7.95 -1.22 5.05
C GLY A 119 7.68 -0.09 4.05
N GLY A 120 6.44 0.16 3.66
CA GLY A 120 6.15 1.24 2.71
C GLY A 120 6.02 2.60 3.40
N ASN A 121 6.29 3.66 2.63
CA ASN A 121 6.28 5.03 3.11
C ASN A 121 4.84 5.51 3.37
N PRO A 122 4.52 5.95 4.60
CA PRO A 122 3.22 6.50 4.90
C PRO A 122 3.08 7.97 4.51
N PHE A 123 4.13 8.64 4.02
CA PHE A 123 4.14 10.08 3.72
C PHE A 123 4.43 10.37 2.25
N ILE A 124 3.82 11.44 1.73
CA ILE A 124 4.14 12.01 0.42
C ILE A 124 5.28 13.02 0.57
N GLY A 125 6.27 12.94 -0.31
CA GLY A 125 7.36 13.94 -0.40
C GLY A 125 8.32 13.96 0.79
N ARG A 126 8.26 12.97 1.68
CA ARG A 126 9.16 12.81 2.83
C ARG A 126 9.91 11.47 2.73
N PRO A 127 11.15 11.38 3.24
CA PRO A 127 11.88 10.11 3.27
C PRO A 127 11.10 9.02 4.01
N ASN A 128 11.16 7.79 3.52
CA ASN A 128 10.51 6.65 4.17
C ASN A 128 11.22 6.32 5.49
N PRO A 129 10.54 6.40 6.66
CA PRO A 129 11.14 6.06 7.94
C PRO A 129 11.14 4.55 8.24
N MET A 130 10.52 3.73 7.39
CA MET A 130 10.32 2.29 7.62
C MET A 130 11.48 1.48 7.05
N GLN A 131 11.69 0.29 7.61
CA GLN A 131 12.66 -0.68 7.08
C GLN A 131 12.04 -1.54 5.98
N THR A 132 12.86 -1.98 5.02
CA THR A 132 12.47 -2.97 4.02
C THR A 132 12.16 -4.32 4.71
N VAL A 133 10.92 -4.80 4.55
CA VAL A 133 10.48 -6.09 5.13
C VAL A 133 10.13 -7.15 4.09
N ALA A 134 10.04 -6.77 2.81
CA ALA A 134 9.76 -7.68 1.71
C ALA A 134 10.78 -7.46 0.60
N ARG A 135 11.31 -8.55 0.06
CA ARG A 135 12.24 -8.55 -1.06
C ARG A 135 11.74 -9.49 -2.14
N LEU A 136 11.86 -9.08 -3.39
CA LEU A 136 11.41 -9.80 -4.57
C LEU A 136 12.62 -10.14 -5.42
N PHE A 137 12.93 -11.42 -5.53
CA PHE A 137 14.02 -11.90 -6.37
C PHE A 137 13.49 -12.85 -7.43
N SER A 138 14.00 -12.73 -8.65
CA SER A 138 13.66 -13.64 -9.76
C SER A 138 14.90 -14.02 -10.57
N PRO A 139 15.02 -15.27 -11.05
CA PRO A 139 16.21 -15.71 -11.77
C PRO A 139 16.26 -15.15 -13.20
N ILE A 140 17.48 -14.93 -13.67
CA ILE A 140 17.76 -14.81 -15.11
C ILE A 140 17.49 -16.14 -15.78
N LEU A 141 16.62 -16.14 -16.79
CA LEU A 141 16.31 -17.32 -17.61
C LEU A 141 17.28 -17.45 -18.78
N GLN A 142 17.67 -16.32 -19.38
CA GLN A 142 18.52 -16.28 -20.56
C GLN A 142 19.29 -14.96 -20.62
N ILE A 143 20.53 -15.03 -21.11
CA ILE A 143 21.33 -13.88 -21.55
C ILE A 143 21.38 -13.87 -23.08
N ARG A 144 21.31 -12.68 -23.67
CA ARG A 144 21.48 -12.45 -25.11
C ARG A 144 22.51 -11.36 -25.35
N GLU A 145 23.53 -11.70 -26.12
CA GLU A 145 24.49 -10.75 -26.70
C GLU A 145 23.84 -10.06 -27.92
N ILE A 146 24.03 -8.75 -28.03
CA ILE A 146 23.50 -7.90 -29.10
C ILE A 146 24.66 -7.32 -29.89
N ASP A 147 24.90 -7.89 -31.07
CA ASP A 147 26.03 -7.53 -31.96
C ASP A 147 25.62 -6.59 -33.10
N ALA A 148 24.33 -6.32 -33.25
CA ALA A 148 23.77 -5.41 -34.25
C ALA A 148 22.58 -4.64 -33.65
N PRO A 149 22.23 -3.44 -34.16
CA PRO A 149 21.10 -2.68 -33.64
C PRO A 149 19.82 -3.50 -33.62
N ALA A 150 19.16 -3.53 -32.47
CA ALA A 150 18.00 -4.37 -32.23
C ALA A 150 16.90 -3.60 -31.47
N THR A 151 15.76 -4.26 -31.28
CA THR A 151 14.67 -3.74 -30.44
C THR A 151 14.21 -4.80 -29.46
N VAL A 152 13.63 -4.37 -28.33
CA VAL A 152 13.28 -5.26 -27.22
C VAL A 152 11.76 -5.35 -27.03
N GLY A 153 11.27 -6.59 -26.99
CA GLY A 153 9.93 -6.94 -26.53
C GLY A 153 8.79 -6.47 -27.43
N TYR A 154 7.57 -6.54 -26.89
CA TYR A 154 6.35 -6.22 -27.64
C TYR A 154 6.32 -4.76 -28.09
N GLY A 155 5.99 -4.57 -29.37
CA GLY A 155 5.85 -3.24 -29.97
C GLY A 155 7.18 -2.52 -30.20
N ALA A 156 8.32 -3.20 -30.03
CA ALA A 156 9.66 -2.66 -30.32
C ALA A 156 9.91 -1.29 -29.67
N THR A 157 9.42 -1.09 -28.44
CA THR A 157 9.40 0.22 -27.76
C THR A 157 10.76 0.70 -27.28
N HIS A 158 11.77 -0.18 -27.30
CA HIS A 158 13.12 0.11 -26.86
C HIS A 158 14.10 -0.31 -27.96
N ARG A 159 15.00 0.58 -28.34
CA ARG A 159 16.09 0.33 -29.28
C ARG A 159 17.38 0.13 -28.50
N VAL A 160 18.18 -0.85 -28.92
CA VAL A 160 19.47 -1.16 -28.31
C VAL A 160 20.54 -1.08 -29.39
N GLU A 161 21.61 -0.35 -29.10
CA GLU A 161 22.81 -0.32 -29.93
C GLU A 161 23.83 -1.35 -29.42
N PRO A 162 24.58 -2.00 -30.32
CA PRO A 162 25.69 -2.85 -29.93
C PRO A 162 26.91 -2.04 -29.46
N PRO A 163 27.79 -2.61 -28.62
CA PRO A 163 27.64 -3.91 -27.96
C PRO A 163 26.72 -3.80 -26.74
N ALA A 164 25.79 -4.74 -26.59
CA ALA A 164 24.90 -4.79 -25.44
C ALA A 164 24.56 -6.22 -25.00
N ARG A 165 24.20 -6.37 -23.72
CA ARG A 165 23.81 -7.64 -23.10
C ARG A 165 22.46 -7.49 -22.43
N LEU A 166 21.50 -8.31 -22.84
CA LEU A 166 20.16 -8.30 -22.29
C LEU A 166 19.90 -9.59 -21.51
N ALA A 167 19.30 -9.46 -20.32
CA ALA A 167 18.85 -10.59 -19.53
C ALA A 167 17.32 -10.69 -19.55
N THR A 168 16.79 -11.87 -19.86
CA THR A 168 15.38 -12.18 -19.65
C THR A 168 15.20 -12.74 -18.25
N VAL A 169 14.35 -12.13 -17.44
CA VAL A 169 14.08 -12.49 -16.04
C VAL A 169 12.70 -13.13 -15.93
N GLY A 170 12.60 -14.19 -15.11
CA GLY A 170 11.38 -14.99 -14.92
C GLY A 170 10.35 -14.33 -13.99
N ALA A 171 9.96 -13.09 -14.29
CA ALA A 171 8.90 -12.39 -13.59
C ALA A 171 8.16 -11.47 -14.57
N GLY A 172 6.84 -11.40 -14.44
CA GLY A 172 6.01 -10.53 -15.26
C GLY A 172 4.76 -10.04 -14.55
N TYR A 173 3.85 -9.45 -15.32
CA TYR A 173 2.65 -8.83 -14.73
C TYR A 173 1.67 -9.82 -14.11
N ALA A 174 1.68 -11.10 -14.49
CA ALA A 174 0.86 -12.11 -13.82
C ALA A 174 1.45 -12.56 -12.46
N ASP A 175 2.69 -12.14 -12.13
CA ASP A 175 3.26 -12.27 -10.79
C ASP A 175 2.93 -11.05 -9.90
N GLY A 176 2.35 -10.00 -10.48
CA GLY A 176 2.11 -8.73 -9.80
C GLY A 176 3.19 -7.67 -10.07
N TYR A 177 4.16 -7.93 -10.95
CA TYR A 177 5.13 -6.90 -11.36
C TYR A 177 4.48 -5.91 -12.35
N PRO A 178 4.33 -4.61 -12.04
CA PRO A 178 3.52 -3.71 -12.85
C PRO A 178 3.95 -3.64 -14.31
N ARG A 179 2.98 -3.78 -15.23
CA ARG A 179 3.24 -3.68 -16.66
C ARG A 179 3.75 -2.29 -17.07
N SER A 180 3.38 -1.25 -16.32
CA SER A 180 3.81 0.15 -16.53
C SER A 180 5.30 0.37 -16.34
N LEU A 181 6.01 -0.55 -15.67
CA LEU A 181 7.45 -0.44 -15.44
C LEU A 181 8.31 -0.75 -16.67
N GLY A 182 7.71 -1.17 -17.80
CA GLY A 182 8.47 -1.36 -19.03
C GLY A 182 9.08 -0.05 -19.54
N ASN A 183 10.40 -0.01 -19.73
CA ASN A 183 11.21 1.19 -20.03
C ASN A 183 11.28 2.25 -18.93
N ALA A 184 10.79 1.95 -17.73
CA ALA A 184 10.72 2.94 -16.65
C ALA A 184 11.32 2.41 -15.34
N GLY A 185 11.08 1.14 -15.02
CA GLY A 185 11.59 0.51 -13.81
C GLY A 185 13.06 0.15 -13.90
N SER A 186 13.62 -0.18 -12.74
CA SER A 186 14.96 -0.72 -12.59
C SER A 186 14.94 -2.04 -11.81
N ALA A 187 16.06 -2.74 -11.84
CA ALA A 187 16.35 -3.92 -11.07
C ALA A 187 17.79 -3.83 -10.54
N TYR A 188 18.17 -4.72 -9.64
CA TYR A 188 19.52 -4.74 -9.08
C TYR A 188 20.16 -6.12 -9.21
N LEU A 189 21.40 -6.14 -9.70
CA LEU A 189 22.18 -7.36 -9.91
C LEU A 189 23.66 -7.05 -9.75
N GLY A 190 24.35 -7.83 -8.90
CA GLY A 190 25.81 -7.81 -8.91
C GLY A 190 26.47 -6.52 -8.42
N GLY A 191 25.79 -5.77 -7.54
CA GLY A 191 26.29 -4.46 -7.11
C GLY A 191 25.83 -3.29 -8.00
N VAL A 192 25.06 -3.56 -9.04
CA VAL A 192 24.71 -2.58 -10.09
C VAL A 192 23.20 -2.50 -10.27
N GLU A 193 22.68 -1.28 -10.29
CA GLU A 193 21.31 -1.00 -10.72
C GLU A 193 21.24 -1.01 -12.26
N VAL A 194 20.27 -1.74 -12.80
CA VAL A 194 20.10 -1.98 -14.24
C VAL A 194 18.68 -1.65 -14.70
N PRO A 195 18.49 -1.04 -15.87
CA PRO A 195 17.17 -0.62 -16.32
C PRO A 195 16.35 -1.80 -16.86
N VAL A 196 15.03 -1.76 -16.64
CA VAL A 196 14.06 -2.62 -17.33
C VAL A 196 13.80 -2.04 -18.71
N VAL A 197 14.07 -2.82 -19.75
CA VAL A 197 14.00 -2.40 -21.15
C VAL A 197 12.95 -3.17 -21.94
N GLY A 198 12.20 -2.47 -22.77
CA GLY A 198 11.03 -3.00 -23.45
C GLY A 198 9.82 -3.15 -22.52
N ARG A 199 8.72 -3.67 -23.08
CA ARG A 199 7.50 -3.91 -22.30
C ARG A 199 7.64 -5.15 -21.41
N VAL A 200 7.15 -5.05 -20.17
CA VAL A 200 6.91 -6.20 -19.29
C VAL A 200 5.85 -7.11 -19.92
N SER A 201 6.14 -8.41 -19.99
CA SER A 201 5.24 -9.45 -20.49
C SER A 201 4.56 -10.20 -19.34
N MET A 202 3.73 -11.19 -19.65
CA MET A 202 2.94 -11.91 -18.64
C MET A 202 3.81 -12.57 -17.58
N ASP A 203 4.90 -13.20 -18.02
CA ASP A 203 5.76 -14.05 -17.18
C ASP A 203 7.24 -13.64 -17.23
N MET A 204 7.56 -12.59 -18.00
CA MET A 204 8.93 -12.19 -18.26
C MET A 204 9.08 -10.67 -18.37
N LEU A 205 10.25 -10.20 -17.95
CA LEU A 205 10.75 -8.85 -18.19
C LEU A 205 12.18 -8.95 -18.73
N THR A 206 12.66 -7.88 -19.37
CA THR A 206 14.03 -7.79 -19.88
C THR A 206 14.76 -6.65 -19.20
N ILE A 207 16.00 -6.89 -18.80
CA ILE A 207 16.89 -5.88 -18.21
C ILE A 207 18.15 -5.74 -19.06
N ASP A 208 18.71 -4.54 -19.11
CA ASP A 208 20.00 -4.28 -19.73
C ASP A 208 21.14 -4.52 -18.72
N VAL A 209 21.91 -5.59 -18.94
CA VAL A 209 23.02 -6.01 -18.09
C VAL A 209 24.37 -5.75 -18.75
N SER A 210 24.44 -4.84 -19.72
CA SER A 210 25.69 -4.48 -20.41
C SER A 210 26.77 -3.96 -19.46
N GLY A 211 26.36 -3.28 -18.38
CA GLY A 211 27.26 -2.78 -17.33
C GLY A 211 27.59 -3.79 -16.23
N VAL A 212 27.02 -5.00 -16.25
CA VAL A 212 27.22 -6.03 -15.22
C VAL A 212 28.29 -7.02 -15.67
N ALA A 213 29.17 -7.41 -14.75
CA ALA A 213 30.23 -8.39 -15.01
C ALA A 213 29.65 -9.70 -15.58
N THR A 214 30.34 -10.28 -16.56
CA THR A 214 29.83 -11.42 -17.35
C THR A 214 29.74 -12.72 -16.55
N ASP A 215 30.56 -12.87 -15.52
CA ASP A 215 30.53 -13.98 -14.55
C ASP A 215 29.44 -13.81 -13.49
N VAL A 216 28.87 -12.62 -13.35
CA VAL A 216 27.76 -12.30 -12.46
C VAL A 216 26.41 -12.41 -13.17
N ALA A 217 26.28 -11.80 -14.35
CA ALA A 217 25.07 -11.85 -15.16
C ALA A 217 25.01 -13.14 -15.99
N VAL A 218 24.62 -14.23 -15.33
CA VAL A 218 24.49 -15.59 -15.89
C VAL A 218 23.09 -16.17 -15.67
N PRO A 219 22.61 -17.12 -16.51
CA PRO A 219 21.37 -17.84 -16.24
C PRO A 219 21.36 -18.47 -14.84
N GLY A 220 20.25 -18.31 -14.13
CA GLY A 220 20.07 -18.73 -12.74
C GLY A 220 20.47 -17.69 -11.69
N ALA A 221 21.21 -16.63 -12.05
CA ALA A 221 21.51 -15.54 -11.12
C ALA A 221 20.21 -14.85 -10.68
N MET A 222 20.08 -14.57 -9.38
CA MET A 222 18.89 -13.93 -8.81
C MET A 222 19.00 -12.41 -8.95
N VAL A 223 18.02 -11.82 -9.61
CA VAL A 223 17.86 -10.38 -9.79
C VAL A 223 16.91 -9.86 -8.71
N GLU A 224 17.30 -8.79 -8.02
CA GLU A 224 16.42 -8.08 -7.11
C GLU A 224 15.52 -7.13 -7.90
N LEU A 225 14.21 -7.35 -7.82
CA LEU A 225 13.19 -6.54 -8.49
C LEU A 225 12.53 -5.53 -7.54
N MET A 226 12.65 -5.77 -6.23
CA MET A 226 12.15 -4.92 -5.14
C MET A 226 12.87 -5.37 -3.87
N GLY A 227 13.35 -4.46 -3.03
CA GLY A 227 14.06 -4.81 -1.82
C GLY A 227 14.87 -3.66 -1.23
N ASP A 228 16.09 -3.98 -0.83
CA ASP A 228 17.00 -3.03 -0.19
C ASP A 228 17.61 -2.05 -1.20
N HIS A 229 17.83 -2.49 -2.44
CA HIS A 229 18.45 -1.70 -3.51
C HIS A 229 17.43 -1.17 -4.52
N VAL A 230 16.24 -1.76 -4.56
CA VAL A 230 15.12 -1.29 -5.39
C VAL A 230 13.95 -0.97 -4.47
N SER A 231 13.85 0.29 -4.07
CA SER A 231 12.85 0.73 -3.10
C SER A 231 11.43 0.48 -3.62
N ILE A 232 10.56 -0.04 -2.75
CA ILE A 232 9.15 -0.25 -3.09
C ILE A 232 8.42 1.05 -3.41
N ASP A 233 8.75 2.14 -2.72
CA ASP A 233 8.09 3.43 -2.92
C ASP A 233 8.56 4.10 -4.22
N GLU A 234 9.83 3.96 -4.56
CA GLU A 234 10.35 4.43 -5.85
C GLU A 234 9.74 3.62 -7.00
N LEU A 235 9.70 2.29 -6.86
CA LEU A 235 9.06 1.41 -7.82
C LEU A 235 7.58 1.75 -8.01
N ALA A 236 6.86 2.02 -6.92
CA ALA A 236 5.46 2.44 -6.96
C ALA A 236 5.28 3.79 -7.65
N SER A 237 6.12 4.78 -7.31
CA SER A 237 6.11 6.10 -7.94
C SER A 237 6.34 6.02 -9.45
N VAL A 238 7.33 5.25 -9.89
CA VAL A 238 7.63 5.03 -11.32
C VAL A 238 6.49 4.28 -12.01
N ALA A 239 5.87 3.31 -11.33
CA ALA A 239 4.72 2.59 -11.84
C ALA A 239 3.43 3.43 -11.90
N GLY A 240 3.40 4.60 -11.26
CA GLY A 240 2.22 5.47 -11.16
C GLY A 240 1.21 5.01 -10.11
N THR A 241 1.67 4.38 -9.02
CA THR A 241 0.83 3.87 -7.94
C THR A 241 1.49 4.06 -6.56
N ILE A 242 0.98 3.37 -5.53
CA ILE A 242 1.42 3.34 -4.14
C ILE A 242 1.92 1.96 -3.76
N SER A 243 2.81 1.90 -2.76
CA SER A 243 3.42 0.66 -2.26
C SER A 243 2.41 -0.39 -1.79
N TYR A 244 1.24 0.04 -1.32
CA TYR A 244 0.12 -0.87 -1.01
C TYR A 244 -0.31 -1.70 -2.21
N GLU A 245 -0.45 -1.11 -3.39
CA GLU A 245 -0.89 -1.83 -4.59
C GLU A 245 0.17 -2.85 -5.01
N LEU A 246 1.45 -2.49 -4.92
CA LEU A 246 2.54 -3.43 -5.20
C LEU A 246 2.50 -4.64 -4.27
N LEU A 247 2.48 -4.42 -2.95
CA LEU A 247 2.47 -5.49 -1.94
C LEU A 247 1.26 -6.41 -2.06
N THR A 248 0.08 -5.82 -2.24
CA THR A 248 -1.18 -6.58 -2.32
C THR A 248 -1.41 -7.22 -3.69
N GLY A 249 -0.76 -6.69 -4.73
CA GLY A 249 -0.76 -7.24 -6.09
C GLY A 249 0.15 -8.46 -6.27
N LEU A 250 1.06 -8.75 -5.33
CA LEU A 250 1.95 -9.90 -5.41
C LEU A 250 1.15 -11.21 -5.43
N GLY A 251 1.19 -11.88 -6.58
CA GLY A 251 0.41 -13.07 -6.87
C GLY A 251 0.83 -14.32 -6.07
N ARG A 252 0.16 -15.44 -6.36
CA ARG A 252 0.42 -16.75 -5.72
C ARG A 252 1.58 -17.54 -6.34
N ARG A 253 2.14 -17.06 -7.46
CA ARG A 253 3.23 -17.74 -8.18
C ARG A 253 4.59 -17.60 -7.50
N TRP A 254 4.72 -16.63 -6.60
CA TRP A 254 5.91 -16.46 -5.76
C TRP A 254 6.04 -17.58 -4.73
N THR A 255 7.25 -18.12 -4.60
CA THR A 255 7.63 -18.90 -3.41
C THR A 255 7.93 -17.93 -2.27
N ARG A 256 7.13 -17.96 -1.20
CA ARG A 256 7.31 -17.08 -0.03
C ARG A 256 8.19 -17.75 1.01
N ARG A 257 9.20 -17.03 1.49
CA ARG A 257 10.11 -17.44 2.57
C ARG A 257 10.04 -16.39 3.68
N TYR A 258 10.09 -16.84 4.92
CA TYR A 258 10.03 -16.03 6.12
C TYR A 258 11.24 -16.41 6.97
N ASP A 259 12.05 -15.42 7.32
CA ASP A 259 13.25 -15.59 8.15
C ASP A 259 12.91 -15.50 9.65
#